data_AF-A0A330ZV59-F1
#
_entry.id   AF-A0A330ZV59-F1
#
_cell.length_a   1.000
_cell.length_b   1.000
_cell.length_c   1.000
_cell.angle_alpha   90.00
_cell.angle_beta   90.00
_cell.angle_gamma   90.00
#
_symmetry.space_group_name_H-M   'P 1'
#
loop_
_entity.id
_entity.type
_entity.pdbx_description
1 polymer ?
#
loop_
_entity_poly.entity_id
_entity_poly.type
_entity_poly.pdbx_seq_one_letter_code
_entity_poly.pdbx_strand_id
1 'polypeptide(L)'
;MAFTPSTLSRCLALALLVKISPALAEPWAEKTYNPKPDSDDVILPMPCEGSMVFRRVEIPVAGPLDDIPITLGEDGGEWGFVEHSYPTFIAGSFTETPQNKGRYYLMAKYELTALQYQALTSDTCPTPSRKLSLPQTSISWFEAVNFSDKYNQWLRANALDKLPKEDNKPGFLRLPTEVEWEFAARGGLKVDTAQFRDSRYPMDDIKNYEWYSGSQSSNGKLQLIGLLNPNPLGLYDMLGNVSEMMFTPFYLNKINRLHGQAGGFVVRGGSVMSSETDIRSASRKEINYYDNAQPFTSKTMGLRLVLVSQAITSTDRVKLLEKNWSTLGDDKTGAESSKSGSNDTAKALGSLASGVEDGELKKKLKDLENQLRASNQQQQEERAQSIRASLNLGSFLCTKLQDDGRFLDFLNHNYELLCKDKDSSDANCAIRKNKLAEQTDRLQQLTSYYASSLVDSGTLYGQAGLKGEVNVFNQMLMLNKRLSGLKPFLAAHWQNQQKYLANGKIDTAGWLDTCKQVKNGH
;
A
#
# COMPACT_ATOMS: atom_id res chain seq x y z
N MET A 1 -47.26 65.95 53.96
CA MET A 1 -45.95 65.25 53.86
C MET A 1 -46.07 64.16 52.83
N ALA A 2 -44.97 63.88 52.15
CA ALA A 2 -44.91 63.34 50.79
C ALA A 2 -44.91 61.80 50.67
N PHE A 3 -45.05 61.35 49.41
CA PHE A 3 -44.68 60.07 48.78
C PHE A 3 -45.63 58.84 48.86
N THR A 4 -45.83 58.26 47.66
CA THR A 4 -46.37 56.94 47.27
C THR A 4 -45.37 55.80 47.60
N PRO A 5 -45.52 54.47 47.25
CA PRO A 5 -46.55 53.73 46.48
C PRO A 5 -46.91 52.27 46.98
N SER A 6 -47.82 51.63 46.23
CA SER A 6 -47.95 50.20 45.83
C SER A 6 -48.03 49.02 46.83
N THR A 7 -48.98 48.10 46.56
CA THR A 7 -48.75 46.64 46.56
C THR A 7 -49.82 45.94 45.71
N LEU A 8 -49.41 45.47 44.53
CA LEU A 8 -50.20 44.59 43.67
C LEU A 8 -49.85 43.12 43.96
N SER A 9 -50.88 42.29 43.86
CA SER A 9 -50.98 40.83 44.03
C SER A 9 -49.77 40.00 43.58
N ARG A 10 -49.35 39.02 44.41
CA ARG A 10 -48.46 37.92 44.04
C ARG A 10 -49.25 36.62 43.90
N CYS A 11 -49.58 36.23 42.67
CA CYS A 11 -49.88 34.84 42.33
C CYS A 11 -48.55 34.08 42.20
N LEU A 12 -48.36 33.04 43.01
CA LEU A 12 -47.26 32.09 42.88
C LEU A 12 -47.59 31.12 41.73
N ALA A 13 -46.89 31.24 40.61
CA ALA A 13 -46.84 30.19 39.58
C ALA A 13 -45.60 29.32 39.84
N LEU A 14 -45.80 28.07 40.26
CA LEU A 14 -44.76 27.05 40.26
C LEU A 14 -44.50 26.61 38.82
N ALA A 15 -43.38 27.07 38.24
CA ALA A 15 -42.88 26.52 36.99
C ALA A 15 -42.08 25.23 37.28
N LEU A 16 -42.62 24.07 36.90
CA LEU A 16 -41.85 22.83 36.83
C LEU A 16 -40.85 22.92 35.66
N LEU A 17 -39.58 23.18 35.98
CA LEU A 17 -38.47 22.97 35.06
C LEU A 17 -38.20 21.46 34.96
N VAL A 18 -38.82 20.81 33.97
CA VAL A 18 -38.41 19.46 33.55
C VAL A 18 -37.01 19.60 32.95
N LYS A 19 -36.00 19.16 33.68
CA LYS A 19 -34.67 18.91 33.13
C LYS A 19 -34.80 17.71 32.19
N ILE A 20 -34.96 17.99 30.90
CA ILE A 20 -34.78 16.98 29.85
C ILE A 20 -33.27 16.70 29.82
N SER A 21 -32.84 15.66 30.53
CA SER A 21 -31.53 15.07 30.27
C SER A 21 -31.53 14.64 28.80
N PRO A 22 -30.50 14.99 28.00
CA PRO A 22 -30.40 14.40 26.67
C PRO A 22 -30.26 12.90 26.88
N ALA A 23 -31.25 12.13 26.44
CA ALA A 23 -31.09 10.70 26.33
C ALA A 23 -29.89 10.49 25.39
N LEU A 24 -28.78 10.02 25.95
CA LEU A 24 -27.64 9.57 25.15
C LEU A 24 -28.20 8.51 24.21
N ALA A 25 -28.07 8.72 22.90
CA ALA A 25 -28.52 7.74 21.92
C ALA A 25 -27.79 6.41 22.19
N GLU A 26 -28.43 5.27 21.91
CA GLU A 26 -27.73 3.99 22.03
C GLU A 26 -26.71 3.83 20.88
N PRO A 27 -25.48 3.34 21.16
CA PRO A 27 -24.51 3.02 20.12
C PRO A 27 -25.05 2.10 19.05
N TRP A 28 -24.69 2.37 17.79
CA TRP A 28 -25.06 1.46 16.71
C TRP A 28 -24.49 0.08 16.96
N ALA A 29 -25.30 -0.96 16.78
CA ALA A 29 -24.81 -2.34 16.82
C ALA A 29 -23.69 -2.52 15.77
N GLU A 30 -22.59 -3.18 16.13
CA GLU A 30 -21.38 -3.28 15.29
C GLU A 30 -21.67 -3.75 13.86
N LYS A 31 -22.53 -4.76 13.69
CA LYS A 31 -22.96 -5.29 12.38
C LYS A 31 -23.58 -4.23 11.43
N THR A 32 -23.99 -3.08 11.96
CA THR A 32 -24.58 -1.97 11.19
C THR A 32 -23.52 -1.20 10.41
N TYR A 33 -22.33 -0.98 11.00
CA TYR A 33 -21.24 -0.22 10.40
C TYR A 33 -20.01 -1.07 10.08
N ASN A 34 -19.91 -2.28 10.64
CA ASN A 34 -18.86 -3.28 10.45
C ASN A 34 -19.48 -4.68 10.31
N PRO A 35 -20.14 -5.02 9.19
CA PRO A 35 -20.76 -6.34 9.01
C PRO A 35 -19.75 -7.51 8.99
N LYS A 36 -18.45 -7.24 8.82
CA LYS A 36 -17.38 -8.26 8.76
C LYS A 36 -16.18 -7.83 9.61
N PRO A 37 -16.29 -7.80 10.95
CA PRO A 37 -15.22 -7.30 11.81
C PRO A 37 -13.92 -8.08 11.66
N ASP A 38 -12.80 -7.36 11.75
CA ASP A 38 -11.44 -7.91 11.65
C ASP A 38 -10.54 -7.27 12.72
N SER A 39 -9.55 -8.01 13.23
CA SER A 39 -8.70 -7.57 14.33
C SER A 39 -7.90 -6.30 14.03
N ASP A 40 -7.58 -6.05 12.76
CA ASP A 40 -6.76 -4.91 12.35
C ASP A 40 -7.60 -3.67 11.97
N ASP A 41 -8.91 -3.70 12.27
CA ASP A 41 -9.84 -2.60 11.98
C ASP A 41 -9.50 -1.37 12.83
N VAL A 42 -9.40 -0.22 12.16
CA VAL A 42 -9.29 1.09 12.81
C VAL A 42 -10.66 1.75 12.79
N ILE A 43 -11.29 1.88 13.95
CA ILE A 43 -12.66 2.40 14.08
C ILE A 43 -12.60 3.84 14.56
N LEU A 44 -13.22 4.75 13.80
CA LEU A 44 -13.43 6.14 14.20
C LEU A 44 -14.90 6.36 14.59
N PRO A 45 -15.17 7.08 15.68
CA PRO A 45 -16.54 7.40 16.09
C PRO A 45 -17.17 8.41 15.13
N MET A 46 -18.49 8.42 15.07
CA MET A 46 -19.32 9.36 14.30
C MET A 46 -20.41 9.94 15.21
N PRO A 47 -21.07 11.05 14.81
CA PRO A 47 -22.27 11.50 15.53
C PRO A 47 -23.32 10.39 15.65
N CYS A 48 -24.27 10.58 16.57
CA CYS A 48 -25.37 9.64 16.82
C CYS A 48 -24.89 8.27 17.31
N GLU A 49 -23.78 8.25 18.08
CA GLU A 49 -23.10 7.05 18.56
C GLU A 49 -22.78 6.04 17.45
N GLY A 50 -22.49 6.59 16.25
CA GLY A 50 -22.12 5.81 15.08
C GLY A 50 -20.63 5.56 14.96
N SER A 51 -20.22 4.88 13.91
CA SER A 51 -18.82 4.59 13.63
C SER A 51 -18.53 4.37 12.15
N MET A 52 -17.27 4.55 11.77
CA MET A 52 -16.72 4.21 10.47
C MET A 52 -15.43 3.42 10.64
N VAL A 53 -15.28 2.37 9.83
CA VAL A 53 -14.16 1.43 9.90
C VAL A 53 -13.17 1.70 8.78
N PHE A 54 -11.89 1.62 9.09
CA PHE A 54 -10.78 1.80 8.16
C PHE A 54 -9.81 0.62 8.23
N ARG A 55 -9.14 0.35 7.11
CA ARG A 55 -8.05 -0.61 6.97
C ARG A 55 -6.75 0.12 6.65
N ARG A 56 -5.64 -0.40 7.17
CA ARG A 56 -4.30 0.09 6.83
C ARG A 56 -3.89 -0.37 5.45
N VAL A 57 -3.32 0.56 4.69
CA VAL A 57 -2.61 0.30 3.45
C VAL A 57 -1.13 0.63 3.69
N GLU A 58 -0.32 -0.41 3.82
CA GLU A 58 1.08 -0.35 4.27
C GLU A 58 2.07 -0.21 3.11
N ILE A 59 3.09 0.62 3.31
CA ILE A 59 4.09 1.02 2.32
C ILE A 59 5.47 0.98 3.02
N PRO A 60 6.31 -0.05 2.76
CA PRO A 60 7.53 -0.37 3.51
C PRO A 60 8.72 0.54 3.20
N VAL A 61 8.51 1.85 3.19
CA VAL A 61 9.54 2.89 3.11
C VAL A 61 9.27 3.93 4.18
N ALA A 62 10.31 4.53 4.76
CA ALA A 62 10.19 5.29 6.01
C ALA A 62 10.46 6.79 5.85
N GLY A 63 11.36 7.17 4.94
CA GLY A 63 11.73 8.56 4.70
C GLY A 63 10.54 9.40 4.23
N PRO A 64 10.55 10.72 4.52
CA PRO A 64 9.44 11.60 4.17
C PRO A 64 9.34 11.92 2.67
N LEU A 65 10.39 11.62 1.89
CA LEU A 65 10.41 11.68 0.43
C LEU A 65 10.53 10.28 -0.19
N ASP A 66 10.51 9.22 0.61
CA ASP A 66 10.57 7.87 0.09
C ASP A 66 9.17 7.47 -0.42
N ASP A 67 9.15 6.82 -1.57
CA ASP A 67 7.96 6.23 -2.17
C ASP A 67 8.29 4.87 -2.80
N ILE A 68 7.26 4.20 -3.32
CA ILE A 68 7.42 2.94 -4.05
C ILE A 68 6.96 3.13 -5.49
N PRO A 69 7.80 2.81 -6.48
CA PRO A 69 7.39 2.80 -7.87
C PRO A 69 6.41 1.66 -8.14
N ILE A 70 5.30 1.98 -8.78
CA ILE A 70 4.24 1.06 -9.18
C ILE A 70 3.81 1.35 -10.62
N THR A 71 3.13 0.39 -11.25
CA THR A 71 2.47 0.60 -12.54
C THR A 71 0.97 0.46 -12.35
N LEU A 72 0.23 1.50 -12.71
CA LEU A 72 -1.23 1.51 -12.69
C LEU A 72 -1.77 1.52 -14.13
N GLY A 73 -3.07 1.30 -14.29
CA GLY A 73 -3.72 1.10 -15.59
C GLY A 73 -3.59 -0.32 -16.13
N GLU A 74 -4.02 -0.52 -17.36
CA GLU A 74 -4.10 -1.82 -18.02
C GLU A 74 -3.81 -1.69 -19.52
N ASP A 75 -3.05 -2.64 -20.05
CA ASP A 75 -2.68 -2.68 -21.47
C ASP A 75 -3.67 -3.50 -22.29
N GLY A 76 -3.78 -3.20 -23.59
CA GLY A 76 -4.56 -4.02 -24.54
C GLY A 76 -6.05 -3.71 -24.64
N GLY A 77 -6.56 -2.74 -23.88
CA GLY A 77 -7.94 -2.24 -24.03
C GLY A 77 -8.12 -1.25 -25.18
N GLU A 78 -9.36 -1.13 -25.68
CA GLU A 78 -9.74 -0.17 -26.73
C GLU A 78 -9.55 1.30 -26.29
N TRP A 79 -9.56 1.56 -24.99
CA TRP A 79 -9.49 2.89 -24.37
C TRP A 79 -8.09 3.22 -23.84
N GLY A 80 -7.04 2.94 -24.61
CA GLY A 80 -5.66 3.18 -24.19
C GLY A 80 -5.39 4.64 -23.77
N PHE A 81 -6.01 5.62 -24.40
CA PHE A 81 -5.89 7.03 -24.00
C PHE A 81 -6.57 7.37 -22.66
N VAL A 82 -7.29 6.42 -22.04
CA VAL A 82 -7.92 6.56 -20.72
C VAL A 82 -7.23 5.66 -19.69
N GLU A 83 -7.06 4.38 -20.03
CA GLU A 83 -6.75 3.30 -19.07
C GLU A 83 -5.36 2.70 -19.26
N HIS A 84 -4.60 3.06 -20.30
CA HIS A 84 -3.30 2.43 -20.58
C HIS A 84 -2.37 2.48 -19.38
N SER A 85 -1.47 1.49 -19.28
CA SER A 85 -0.59 1.42 -18.13
C SER A 85 0.38 2.61 -18.09
N TYR A 86 0.74 3.06 -16.90
CA TYR A 86 1.74 4.10 -16.70
C TYR A 86 2.48 3.92 -15.37
N PRO A 87 3.80 4.23 -15.33
CA PRO A 87 4.56 4.27 -14.09
C PRO A 87 4.09 5.43 -13.21
N THR A 88 4.00 5.19 -11.91
CA THR A 88 3.71 6.20 -10.89
C THR A 88 4.28 5.74 -9.54
N PHE A 89 4.02 6.48 -8.48
CA PHE A 89 4.61 6.27 -7.16
C PHE A 89 3.54 6.32 -6.08
N ILE A 90 3.70 5.50 -5.05
CA ILE A 90 2.81 5.47 -3.88
C ILE A 90 3.62 5.69 -2.60
N ALA A 91 3.09 6.55 -1.72
CA ALA A 91 3.70 6.87 -0.43
C ALA A 91 2.66 6.85 0.70
N GLY A 92 3.11 6.53 1.90
CA GLY A 92 2.27 6.55 3.10
C GLY A 92 2.32 7.92 3.79
N SER A 93 1.26 8.26 4.51
CA SER A 93 1.15 9.56 5.18
C SER A 93 1.54 9.50 6.66
N PHE A 94 1.25 8.40 7.35
CA PHE A 94 1.62 8.16 8.74
C PHE A 94 2.85 7.27 8.81
N THR A 95 3.77 7.58 9.71
CA THR A 95 4.92 6.73 10.00
C THR A 95 4.48 5.63 10.97
N GLU A 96 4.88 4.38 10.72
CA GLU A 96 4.72 3.32 11.70
C GLU A 96 5.53 3.61 12.97
N THR A 97 5.20 2.94 14.08
CA THR A 97 5.94 3.12 15.34
C THR A 97 7.46 2.99 15.13
N PRO A 98 8.32 3.66 15.93
CA PRO A 98 9.77 3.78 15.69
C PRO A 98 10.55 2.46 15.43
N GLN A 99 9.99 1.32 15.84
CA GLN A 99 10.55 -0.02 15.66
C GLN A 99 10.25 -0.63 14.28
N ASN A 100 9.20 -0.18 13.59
CA ASN A 100 8.79 -0.62 12.26
C ASN A 100 9.06 0.50 11.26
N LYS A 101 9.90 0.21 10.25
CA LYS A 101 10.30 1.17 9.23
C LYS A 101 9.31 1.17 8.07
N GLY A 102 8.13 1.74 8.24
CA GLY A 102 7.12 1.81 7.19
C GLY A 102 6.28 3.06 7.31
N ARG A 103 5.54 3.36 6.25
CA ARG A 103 4.50 4.38 6.23
C ARG A 103 3.19 3.73 5.81
N TYR A 104 2.08 4.35 6.17
CA TYR A 104 0.77 3.87 5.77
C TYR A 104 -0.21 5.02 5.58
N TYR A 105 -1.32 4.72 4.91
CA TYR A 105 -2.54 5.52 5.02
C TYR A 105 -3.70 4.59 5.36
N LEU A 106 -4.83 5.17 5.74
CA LEU A 106 -6.02 4.43 6.11
C LEU A 106 -7.09 4.64 5.05
N MET A 107 -7.74 3.57 4.62
CA MET A 107 -8.86 3.62 3.67
C MET A 107 -10.10 3.03 4.34
N ALA A 108 -11.25 3.67 4.17
CA ALA A 108 -12.50 3.18 4.72
C ALA A 108 -12.78 1.77 4.18
N LYS A 109 -13.17 0.86 5.07
CA LYS A 109 -13.33 -0.57 4.79
C LYS A 109 -14.48 -0.86 3.83
N TYR A 110 -15.49 -0.01 3.85
CA TYR A 110 -16.70 -0.06 3.03
C TYR A 110 -16.92 1.30 2.34
N GLU A 111 -17.78 1.30 1.33
CA GLU A 111 -18.39 2.51 0.79
C GLU A 111 -19.13 3.28 1.90
N LEU A 112 -19.20 4.61 1.81
CA LEU A 112 -19.96 5.41 2.76
C LEU A 112 -21.43 5.01 2.69
N THR A 113 -22.04 4.66 3.83
CA THR A 113 -23.46 4.28 3.88
C THR A 113 -24.38 5.49 4.02
N ALA A 114 -25.64 5.34 3.61
CA ALA A 114 -26.67 6.36 3.82
C ALA A 114 -26.88 6.70 5.31
N LEU A 115 -26.69 5.72 6.21
CA LEU A 115 -26.74 5.92 7.66
C LEU A 115 -25.65 6.89 8.12
N GLN A 116 -24.41 6.64 7.71
CA GLN A 116 -23.26 7.46 8.05
C GLN A 116 -23.36 8.87 7.45
N TYR A 117 -23.87 8.97 6.22
CA TYR A 117 -24.14 10.27 5.60
C TYR A 117 -25.16 11.09 6.41
N GLN A 118 -26.31 10.48 6.75
CA GLN A 118 -27.36 11.16 7.50
C GLN A 118 -26.93 11.54 8.92
N ALA A 119 -26.14 10.72 9.60
CA ALA A 119 -25.64 11.02 10.94
C ALA A 119 -24.86 12.33 11.03
N LEU A 120 -24.22 12.77 9.94
CA LEU A 120 -23.46 14.03 9.89
C LEU A 120 -24.20 15.19 9.23
N THR A 121 -25.21 14.91 8.41
CA THR A 121 -25.84 15.91 7.54
C THR A 121 -27.27 16.25 7.89
N SER A 122 -27.96 15.37 8.62
CA SER A 122 -29.35 15.56 9.04
C SER A 122 -29.42 16.29 10.38
N ASP A 123 -30.49 17.06 10.59
CA ASP A 123 -30.73 17.78 11.85
C ASP A 123 -31.06 16.84 13.03
N THR A 124 -31.51 15.63 12.73
CA THR A 124 -31.87 14.61 13.71
C THR A 124 -31.13 13.31 13.46
N CYS A 125 -30.80 12.60 14.54
CA CYS A 125 -30.09 11.33 14.44
C CYS A 125 -30.94 10.26 13.73
N PRO A 126 -30.42 9.64 12.65
CA PRO A 126 -31.16 8.60 11.95
C PRO A 126 -31.26 7.32 12.79
N THR A 127 -32.38 6.62 12.69
CA THR A 127 -32.53 5.28 13.30
C THR A 127 -31.91 4.23 12.36
N PRO A 128 -30.93 3.44 12.82
CA PRO A 128 -30.32 2.38 12.01
C PRO A 128 -31.35 1.45 11.38
N SER A 129 -31.21 1.16 10.09
CA SER A 129 -32.07 0.23 9.37
C SER A 129 -31.32 -0.38 8.18
N ARG A 130 -31.81 -1.54 7.71
CA ARG A 130 -31.24 -2.22 6.54
C ARG A 130 -31.18 -1.33 5.30
N LYS A 131 -32.15 -0.42 5.12
CA LYS A 131 -32.16 0.54 4.00
C LYS A 131 -31.03 1.56 4.09
N LEU A 132 -30.67 1.97 5.30
CA LEU A 132 -29.60 2.94 5.52
C LEU A 132 -28.19 2.32 5.48
N SER A 133 -28.08 0.98 5.48
CA SER A 133 -26.82 0.26 5.24
C SER A 133 -26.45 0.12 3.76
N LEU A 134 -27.26 0.66 2.84
CA LEU A 134 -26.89 0.80 1.43
C LEU A 134 -25.85 1.93 1.27
N PRO A 135 -25.00 1.87 0.24
CA PRO A 135 -24.09 2.97 -0.07
C PRO A 135 -24.87 4.27 -0.33
N GLN A 136 -24.32 5.38 0.15
CA GLN A 136 -24.83 6.71 -0.13
C GLN A 136 -24.52 7.06 -1.59
N THR A 137 -25.58 7.31 -2.35
CA THR A 137 -25.50 7.76 -3.75
C THR A 137 -26.22 9.08 -3.95
N SER A 138 -26.36 9.52 -5.21
CA SER A 138 -27.14 10.70 -5.57
C SER A 138 -26.69 11.98 -4.84
N ILE A 139 -25.38 12.06 -4.60
CA ILE A 139 -24.70 13.26 -4.12
C ILE A 139 -23.66 13.67 -5.16
N SER A 140 -23.37 14.96 -5.20
CA SER A 140 -22.35 15.53 -6.07
C SER A 140 -20.95 15.37 -5.46
N TRP A 141 -19.93 15.59 -6.27
CA TRP A 141 -18.55 15.62 -5.80
C TRP A 141 -18.34 16.69 -4.71
N PHE A 142 -18.99 17.85 -4.83
CA PHE A 142 -18.91 18.91 -3.82
C PHE A 142 -19.54 18.50 -2.49
N GLU A 143 -20.67 17.78 -2.52
CA GLU A 143 -21.29 17.25 -1.31
C GLU A 143 -20.44 16.15 -0.66
N ALA A 144 -19.76 15.33 -1.46
CA ALA A 144 -18.81 14.33 -0.98
C ALA A 144 -17.60 14.98 -0.25
N VAL A 145 -17.03 16.03 -0.84
CA VAL A 145 -15.95 16.80 -0.19
C VAL A 145 -16.46 17.51 1.07
N ASN A 146 -17.63 18.14 1.01
CA ASN A 146 -18.25 18.78 2.17
C ASN A 146 -18.56 17.77 3.30
N PHE A 147 -18.98 16.55 2.96
CA PHE A 147 -19.15 15.47 3.94
C PHE A 147 -17.83 15.14 4.65
N SER A 148 -16.72 15.03 3.90
CA SER A 148 -15.40 14.79 4.49
C SER A 148 -14.97 15.92 5.43
N ASP A 149 -15.25 17.17 5.08
CA ASP A 149 -14.99 18.33 5.93
C ASP A 149 -15.85 18.32 7.22
N LYS A 150 -17.16 18.12 7.09
CA LYS A 150 -18.06 17.98 8.25
C LYS A 150 -17.59 16.88 9.21
N TYR A 151 -17.17 15.73 8.68
CA TYR A 151 -16.67 14.65 9.52
C TYR A 151 -15.35 15.04 10.22
N ASN A 152 -14.42 15.67 9.51
CA ASN A 152 -13.19 16.21 10.09
C ASN A 152 -13.48 17.20 11.23
N GLN A 153 -14.40 18.14 11.03
CA GLN A 153 -14.78 19.12 12.06
C GLN A 153 -15.38 18.43 13.28
N TRP A 154 -16.28 17.46 13.08
CA TRP A 154 -16.89 16.72 14.18
C TRP A 154 -15.85 15.91 14.98
N LEU A 155 -14.94 15.19 14.31
CA LEU A 155 -13.87 14.44 14.97
C LEU A 155 -12.97 15.36 15.79
N ARG A 156 -12.65 16.56 15.29
CA ARG A 156 -11.83 17.54 16.03
C ARG A 156 -12.54 18.07 17.27
N ALA A 157 -13.86 18.22 17.21
CA ALA A 157 -14.66 18.69 18.35
C ALA A 157 -14.93 17.59 19.39
N ASN A 158 -15.08 16.32 18.97
CA ASN A 158 -15.62 15.26 19.82
C ASN A 158 -14.68 14.07 20.06
N ALA A 159 -13.67 13.86 19.22
CA ALA A 159 -12.85 12.64 19.22
C ALA A 159 -11.42 12.90 18.72
N LEU A 160 -10.84 14.06 19.07
CA LEU A 160 -9.53 14.49 18.55
C LEU A 160 -8.40 13.52 18.96
N ASP A 161 -8.55 12.86 20.11
CA ASP A 161 -7.63 11.83 20.61
C ASP A 161 -7.68 10.53 19.79
N LYS A 162 -8.76 10.27 19.06
CA LYS A 162 -8.92 9.08 18.21
C LYS A 162 -8.27 9.22 16.83
N LEU A 163 -7.98 10.44 16.39
CA LEU A 163 -7.31 10.67 15.12
C LEU A 163 -5.85 10.20 15.20
N PRO A 164 -5.38 9.36 14.26
CA PRO A 164 -3.96 9.08 14.08
C PRO A 164 -3.19 10.38 13.85
N LYS A 165 -1.95 10.42 14.33
CA LYS A 165 -1.12 11.61 14.31
C LYS A 165 0.20 11.34 13.60
N GLU A 166 0.68 12.34 12.88
CA GLU A 166 2.06 12.41 12.37
C GLU A 166 2.72 13.61 13.03
N ASP A 167 3.85 13.42 13.72
CA ASP A 167 4.54 14.48 14.49
C ASP A 167 3.59 15.26 15.42
N ASN A 168 2.72 14.55 16.14
CA ASN A 168 1.65 15.08 17.00
C ASN A 168 0.57 15.92 16.28
N LYS A 169 0.60 16.00 14.93
CA LYS A 169 -0.46 16.63 14.15
C LYS A 169 -1.55 15.61 13.79
N PRO A 170 -2.81 15.85 14.18
CA PRO A 170 -3.92 14.96 13.85
C PRO A 170 -4.15 14.92 12.33
N GLY A 171 -4.36 13.71 11.81
CA GLY A 171 -4.73 13.48 10.42
C GLY A 171 -6.09 14.08 10.05
N PHE A 172 -6.45 13.91 8.78
CA PHE A 172 -7.72 14.37 8.22
C PHE A 172 -8.21 13.43 7.10
N LEU A 173 -9.53 13.40 6.95
CA LEU A 173 -10.23 12.63 5.94
C LEU A 173 -10.35 13.43 4.63
N ARG A 174 -10.29 12.72 3.51
CA ARG A 174 -10.63 13.24 2.17
C ARG A 174 -11.05 12.08 1.26
N LEU A 175 -11.50 12.42 0.04
CA LEU A 175 -11.62 11.43 -1.03
C LEU A 175 -10.23 10.84 -1.36
N PRO A 176 -10.16 9.58 -1.82
CA PRO A 176 -8.91 8.97 -2.27
C PRO A 176 -8.42 9.65 -3.55
N THR A 177 -7.10 9.73 -3.72
CA THR A 177 -6.52 9.96 -5.05
C THR A 177 -6.71 8.73 -5.91
N GLU A 178 -6.62 8.89 -7.23
CA GLU A 178 -6.63 7.77 -8.16
C GLU A 178 -5.54 6.72 -7.85
N VAL A 179 -4.34 7.16 -7.45
CA VAL A 179 -3.22 6.27 -7.16
C VAL A 179 -3.47 5.46 -5.88
N GLU A 180 -3.92 6.10 -4.80
CA GLU A 180 -4.29 5.43 -3.55
C GLU A 180 -5.40 4.40 -3.79
N TRP A 181 -6.44 4.80 -4.52
CA TRP A 181 -7.59 3.95 -4.77
C TRP A 181 -7.23 2.68 -5.54
N GLU A 182 -6.52 2.83 -6.67
CA GLU A 182 -6.24 1.69 -7.54
C GLU A 182 -5.20 0.75 -6.92
N PHE A 183 -4.19 1.31 -6.23
CA PHE A 183 -3.25 0.51 -5.46
C PHE A 183 -3.96 -0.33 -4.41
N ALA A 184 -4.91 0.27 -3.67
CA ALA A 184 -5.69 -0.45 -2.67
C ALA A 184 -6.65 -1.48 -3.31
N ALA A 185 -7.32 -1.12 -4.41
CA ALA A 185 -8.24 -2.01 -5.13
C ALA A 185 -7.53 -3.27 -5.64
N ARG A 186 -6.30 -3.14 -6.16
CA ARG A 186 -5.44 -4.24 -6.63
C ARG A 186 -4.90 -5.14 -5.51
N GLY A 187 -5.10 -4.78 -4.24
CA GLY A 187 -4.61 -5.53 -3.07
C GLY A 187 -3.28 -5.04 -2.50
N GLY A 188 -2.74 -3.93 -2.99
CA GLY A 188 -1.50 -3.31 -2.52
C GLY A 188 -0.33 -4.30 -2.51
N LEU A 189 0.44 -4.31 -1.42
CA LEU A 189 1.57 -5.22 -1.24
C LEU A 189 1.19 -6.56 -0.58
N LYS A 190 -0.11 -6.86 -0.42
CA LYS A 190 -0.56 -8.19 0.03
C LYS A 190 -0.66 -9.20 -1.11
N VAL A 191 -0.46 -8.76 -2.36
CA VAL A 191 -0.40 -9.59 -3.56
C VAL A 191 1.00 -9.58 -4.14
N ASP A 192 1.31 -10.56 -5.01
CA ASP A 192 2.57 -10.55 -5.76
C ASP A 192 2.48 -9.62 -6.99
N THR A 193 3.63 -9.30 -7.60
CA THR A 193 3.69 -8.37 -8.74
C THR A 193 2.86 -8.82 -9.93
N ALA A 194 2.77 -10.14 -10.18
CA ALA A 194 1.99 -10.65 -11.30
C ALA A 194 0.49 -10.42 -11.07
N GLN A 195 0.01 -10.74 -9.87
CA GLN A 195 -1.37 -10.47 -9.44
C GLN A 195 -1.70 -8.98 -9.41
N PHE A 196 -0.76 -8.13 -8.97
CA PHE A 196 -0.96 -6.68 -8.95
C PHE A 196 -1.16 -6.10 -10.35
N ARG A 197 -0.47 -6.66 -11.36
CA ARG A 197 -0.54 -6.25 -12.76
C ARG A 197 -1.73 -6.79 -13.54
N ASP A 198 -2.47 -7.74 -12.97
CA ASP A 198 -3.67 -8.30 -13.58
C ASP A 198 -4.85 -7.29 -13.55
N SER A 199 -5.88 -7.53 -14.35
CA SER A 199 -7.04 -6.62 -14.47
C SER A 199 -7.85 -6.54 -13.17
N ARG A 200 -7.85 -7.63 -12.39
CA ARG A 200 -8.55 -7.80 -11.11
C ARG A 200 -7.59 -8.39 -10.08
N TYR A 201 -7.86 -8.07 -8.81
CA TYR A 201 -7.12 -8.70 -7.71
C TYR A 201 -7.46 -10.21 -7.61
N PRO A 202 -6.64 -11.01 -6.90
CA PRO A 202 -6.84 -12.45 -6.80
C PRO A 202 -8.19 -12.82 -6.17
N MET A 203 -9.03 -13.50 -6.95
CA MET A 203 -10.34 -14.02 -6.56
C MET A 203 -10.59 -15.34 -7.30
N ASP A 204 -11.44 -16.22 -6.76
CA ASP A 204 -11.80 -17.48 -7.42
C ASP A 204 -12.88 -17.27 -8.49
N ASP A 205 -13.98 -16.62 -8.11
CA ASP A 205 -15.13 -16.28 -8.94
C ASP A 205 -15.64 -14.89 -8.51
N ILE A 206 -15.72 -13.97 -9.47
CA ILE A 206 -16.06 -12.56 -9.24
C ILE A 206 -17.38 -12.38 -8.49
N LYS A 207 -18.38 -13.24 -8.68
CA LYS A 207 -19.69 -13.14 -8.01
C LYS A 207 -19.60 -13.28 -6.49
N ASN A 208 -18.51 -13.88 -5.98
CA ASN A 208 -18.27 -14.05 -4.55
C ASN A 208 -17.63 -12.82 -3.91
N TYR A 209 -17.16 -11.86 -4.71
CA TYR A 209 -16.35 -10.72 -4.26
C TYR A 209 -16.95 -9.38 -4.63
N GLU A 210 -17.57 -9.27 -5.81
CA GLU A 210 -17.91 -7.98 -6.41
C GLU A 210 -19.32 -7.97 -7.04
N TRP A 211 -19.94 -6.79 -7.02
CA TRP A 211 -21.31 -6.59 -7.48
C TRP A 211 -21.37 -5.96 -8.86
N TYR A 212 -21.94 -6.67 -9.82
CA TYR A 212 -22.05 -6.23 -11.21
C TYR A 212 -23.47 -6.41 -11.76
N SER A 213 -23.73 -5.87 -12.95
CA SER A 213 -25.01 -6.03 -13.62
C SER A 213 -25.21 -7.48 -14.06
N GLY A 214 -26.42 -8.01 -13.90
CA GLY A 214 -26.75 -9.37 -14.29
C GLY A 214 -27.58 -10.10 -13.24
N SER A 215 -28.38 -11.05 -13.70
CA SER A 215 -29.31 -11.82 -12.86
C SER A 215 -28.60 -12.70 -11.82
N GLN A 216 -27.34 -13.08 -12.06
CA GLN A 216 -26.52 -13.87 -11.15
C GLN A 216 -25.76 -13.02 -10.12
N SER A 217 -25.85 -11.69 -10.19
CA SER A 217 -25.21 -10.74 -9.28
C SER A 217 -26.25 -9.72 -8.78
N SER A 218 -26.03 -8.42 -8.97
CA SER A 218 -26.85 -7.36 -8.38
C SER A 218 -28.22 -7.14 -9.07
N ASN A 219 -28.39 -7.65 -10.29
CA ASN A 219 -29.52 -7.35 -11.18
C ASN A 219 -29.85 -5.84 -11.28
N GLY A 220 -28.80 -4.99 -11.32
CA GLY A 220 -28.93 -3.54 -11.42
C GLY A 220 -29.37 -2.84 -10.14
N LYS A 221 -29.35 -3.53 -8.99
CA LYS A 221 -29.81 -2.99 -7.70
C LYS A 221 -28.66 -2.89 -6.72
N LEU A 222 -28.53 -1.72 -6.10
CA LEU A 222 -27.57 -1.49 -5.01
C LEU A 222 -27.70 -2.55 -3.93
N GLN A 223 -26.55 -2.98 -3.42
CA GLN A 223 -26.45 -4.01 -2.40
C GLN A 223 -25.95 -3.41 -1.09
N LEU A 224 -26.20 -4.11 0.02
CA LEU A 224 -25.65 -3.71 1.31
C LEU A 224 -24.14 -3.87 1.29
N ILE A 225 -23.46 -2.97 2.00
CA ILE A 225 -22.00 -3.04 2.14
C ILE A 225 -21.55 -4.37 2.77
N GLY A 226 -20.40 -4.89 2.34
CA GLY A 226 -19.70 -5.97 3.03
C GLY A 226 -20.38 -7.32 3.04
N LEU A 227 -21.28 -7.60 2.07
CA LEU A 227 -21.94 -8.89 1.96
C LEU A 227 -21.05 -9.97 1.34
N LEU A 228 -20.23 -9.60 0.35
CA LEU A 228 -19.32 -10.48 -0.38
C LEU A 228 -17.95 -10.59 0.31
N ASN A 229 -17.02 -11.33 -0.29
CA ASN A 229 -15.65 -11.47 0.20
C ASN A 229 -14.83 -10.19 -0.09
N PRO A 230 -13.88 -9.83 0.79
CA PRO A 230 -13.04 -8.66 0.58
C PRO A 230 -11.92 -8.94 -0.42
N ASN A 231 -11.31 -7.87 -0.90
CA ASN A 231 -10.01 -7.93 -1.55
C ASN A 231 -8.89 -8.29 -0.55
N PRO A 232 -7.63 -8.53 -1.00
CA PRO A 232 -6.53 -8.95 -0.13
C PRO A 232 -6.23 -8.00 1.05
N LEU A 233 -6.57 -6.72 0.97
CA LEU A 233 -6.39 -5.73 2.06
C LEU A 233 -7.50 -5.80 3.12
N GLY A 234 -8.57 -6.57 2.88
CA GLY A 234 -9.75 -6.57 3.73
C GLY A 234 -10.74 -5.45 3.41
N LEU A 235 -10.63 -4.84 2.22
CA LEU A 235 -11.56 -3.84 1.72
C LEU A 235 -12.67 -4.53 0.93
N TYR A 236 -13.91 -4.06 1.09
CA TYR A 236 -15.09 -4.63 0.47
C TYR A 236 -15.66 -3.69 -0.58
N ASP A 237 -16.35 -4.27 -1.56
CA ASP A 237 -17.07 -3.52 -2.61
C ASP A 237 -16.13 -2.53 -3.31
N MET A 238 -14.91 -2.97 -3.64
CA MET A 238 -13.92 -2.11 -4.30
C MET A 238 -14.19 -2.03 -5.80
N LEU A 239 -14.80 -3.06 -6.40
CA LEU A 239 -15.13 -3.07 -7.81
C LEU A 239 -16.62 -3.39 -7.98
N GLY A 240 -17.42 -2.41 -8.37
CA GLY A 240 -18.87 -2.59 -8.52
C GLY A 240 -19.64 -1.94 -7.39
N ASN A 241 -20.86 -2.42 -7.12
CA ASN A 241 -21.86 -1.78 -6.27
C ASN A 241 -22.11 -0.29 -6.64
N VAL A 242 -21.31 0.65 -6.14
CA VAL A 242 -21.27 2.02 -6.64
C VAL A 242 -19.88 2.41 -7.15
N SER A 243 -19.85 3.24 -8.19
CA SER A 243 -18.58 3.83 -8.61
C SER A 243 -18.16 4.89 -7.61
N GLU A 244 -16.87 4.93 -7.27
CA GLU A 244 -16.38 5.80 -6.20
C GLU A 244 -15.73 7.08 -6.75
N MET A 245 -16.08 8.24 -6.18
CA MET A 245 -15.54 9.55 -6.55
C MET A 245 -14.10 9.78 -6.04
N MET A 246 -13.22 10.23 -6.93
CA MET A 246 -11.80 10.49 -6.63
C MET A 246 -11.55 11.97 -6.33
N PHE A 247 -10.48 12.24 -5.58
CA PHE A 247 -10.02 13.60 -5.26
C PHE A 247 -9.24 14.24 -6.41
N THR A 248 -8.58 13.44 -7.23
CA THR A 248 -7.76 13.90 -8.34
C THR A 248 -8.61 14.16 -9.60
N PRO A 249 -8.31 15.23 -10.37
CA PRO A 249 -8.99 15.47 -11.64
C PRO A 249 -8.61 14.41 -12.67
N PHE A 250 -9.44 14.27 -13.70
CA PHE A 250 -9.19 13.38 -14.80
C PHE A 250 -8.04 13.89 -15.66
N TYR A 251 -7.19 12.95 -16.08
CA TYR A 251 -6.15 13.18 -17.08
C TYR A 251 -6.16 12.01 -18.06
N LEU A 252 -6.10 12.33 -19.36
CA LEU A 252 -5.84 11.35 -20.41
C LEU A 252 -4.49 10.68 -20.20
N ASN A 253 -4.35 9.43 -20.62
CA ASN A 253 -3.08 8.73 -20.68
C ASN A 253 -2.33 9.11 -21.97
N LYS A 254 -1.02 9.37 -21.85
CA LYS A 254 -0.09 9.61 -22.96
C LYS A 254 1.03 8.56 -22.95
N ILE A 255 0.67 7.30 -23.16
CA ILE A 255 1.49 6.07 -23.24
C ILE A 255 2.24 5.70 -21.95
N ASN A 256 2.91 6.64 -21.30
CA ASN A 256 3.75 6.35 -20.13
C ASN A 256 3.63 7.40 -19.03
N ARG A 257 2.65 8.29 -19.15
CA ARG A 257 2.35 9.33 -18.19
C ARG A 257 0.94 9.83 -18.38
N LEU A 258 0.44 10.54 -17.39
CA LEU A 258 -0.77 11.34 -17.55
C LEU A 258 -0.49 12.59 -18.41
N HIS A 259 -1.48 12.99 -19.19
CA HIS A 259 -1.49 14.22 -19.96
C HIS A 259 -1.52 15.44 -19.02
N GLY A 260 -1.16 16.63 -19.52
CA GLY A 260 -1.09 17.83 -18.68
C GLY A 260 -2.41 18.56 -18.47
N GLN A 261 -3.45 18.22 -19.24
CA GLN A 261 -4.76 18.86 -19.16
C GLN A 261 -5.62 18.18 -18.10
N ALA A 262 -5.92 18.91 -17.03
CA ALA A 262 -6.90 18.49 -16.03
C ALA A 262 -8.32 18.65 -16.57
N GLY A 263 -9.13 17.61 -16.43
CA GLY A 263 -10.53 17.57 -16.82
C GLY A 263 -11.50 17.64 -15.64
N GLY A 264 -12.62 16.93 -15.76
CA GLY A 264 -13.60 16.70 -14.69
C GLY A 264 -13.02 15.89 -13.52
N PHE A 265 -13.88 15.39 -12.64
CA PHE A 265 -13.45 14.45 -11.60
C PHE A 265 -13.51 13.01 -12.12
N VAL A 266 -12.77 12.11 -11.46
CA VAL A 266 -12.76 10.70 -11.82
C VAL A 266 -13.71 9.90 -10.94
N VAL A 267 -14.39 8.92 -11.55
CA VAL A 267 -15.01 7.80 -10.84
C VAL A 267 -14.35 6.48 -11.21
N ARG A 268 -14.25 5.57 -10.24
CA ARG A 268 -13.54 4.28 -10.36
C ARG A 268 -14.41 3.09 -9.97
N GLY A 269 -13.98 1.89 -10.36
CA GLY A 269 -14.49 0.59 -9.85
C GLY A 269 -15.72 0.03 -10.55
N GLY A 270 -16.47 0.84 -11.29
CA GLY A 270 -17.74 0.41 -11.89
C GLY A 270 -18.88 0.42 -10.88
N SER A 271 -20.04 -0.12 -11.24
CA SER A 271 -21.22 -0.14 -10.36
C SER A 271 -22.11 -1.34 -10.67
N VAL A 272 -23.25 -1.46 -9.98
CA VAL A 272 -24.31 -2.43 -10.30
C VAL A 272 -24.86 -2.35 -11.73
N MET A 273 -24.56 -1.28 -12.47
CA MET A 273 -24.92 -1.12 -13.88
C MET A 273 -23.81 -1.51 -14.86
N SER A 274 -22.61 -1.80 -14.37
CA SER A 274 -21.47 -2.22 -15.19
C SER A 274 -21.57 -3.71 -15.51
N SER A 275 -21.15 -4.13 -16.71
CA SER A 275 -21.05 -5.56 -17.04
C SER A 275 -19.95 -6.22 -16.22
N GLU A 276 -19.95 -7.56 -16.15
CA GLU A 276 -18.90 -8.31 -15.46
C GLU A 276 -17.49 -7.96 -16.00
N THR A 277 -17.35 -7.82 -17.31
CA THR A 277 -16.08 -7.48 -17.99
C THR A 277 -15.62 -6.05 -17.69
N ASP A 278 -16.52 -5.15 -17.31
CA ASP A 278 -16.19 -3.76 -16.97
C ASP A 278 -15.78 -3.58 -15.50
N ILE A 279 -16.02 -4.59 -14.65
CA ILE A 279 -15.55 -4.59 -13.26
C ILE A 279 -14.05 -4.88 -13.25
N ARG A 280 -13.24 -3.83 -13.41
CA ARG A 280 -11.77 -3.87 -13.44
C ARG A 280 -11.17 -2.76 -12.59
N SER A 281 -10.00 -3.02 -12.04
CA SER A 281 -9.28 -2.05 -11.19
C SER A 281 -8.83 -0.80 -11.95
N ALA A 282 -8.47 -0.94 -13.23
CA ALA A 282 -8.08 0.16 -14.11
C ALA A 282 -9.28 0.97 -14.64
N SER A 283 -10.51 0.48 -14.48
CA SER A 283 -11.69 1.14 -15.06
C SER A 283 -11.93 2.50 -14.42
N ARG A 284 -11.93 3.54 -15.26
CA ARG A 284 -12.08 4.93 -14.84
C ARG A 284 -12.90 5.71 -15.85
N LYS A 285 -13.72 6.63 -15.34
CA LYS A 285 -14.53 7.53 -16.18
C LYS A 285 -14.33 8.98 -15.73
N GLU A 286 -14.24 9.86 -16.70
CA GLU A 286 -14.34 11.30 -16.48
C GLU A 286 -15.80 11.69 -16.31
N ILE A 287 -16.10 12.46 -15.27
CA ILE A 287 -17.43 13.00 -15.01
C ILE A 287 -17.32 14.52 -14.88
N ASN A 288 -18.22 15.23 -15.55
CA ASN A 288 -18.35 16.67 -15.39
C ASN A 288 -18.92 16.98 -14.00
N TYR A 289 -18.40 18.00 -13.33
CA TYR A 289 -18.91 18.49 -12.04
C TYR A 289 -20.38 18.92 -12.09
N TYR A 290 -20.90 19.25 -13.29
CA TYR A 290 -22.25 19.76 -13.48
C TYR A 290 -23.00 19.02 -14.60
N ASP A 291 -24.30 18.85 -14.40
CA ASP A 291 -25.27 18.59 -15.46
C ASP A 291 -26.04 19.89 -15.72
N ASN A 292 -25.69 20.57 -16.81
CA ASN A 292 -26.18 21.90 -17.13
C ASN A 292 -25.97 22.91 -15.98
N ALA A 293 -27.04 23.30 -15.29
CA ALA A 293 -27.00 24.31 -14.23
C ALA A 293 -26.89 23.74 -12.81
N GLN A 294 -26.84 22.41 -12.65
CA GLN A 294 -26.83 21.76 -11.33
C GLN A 294 -25.60 20.88 -11.14
N PRO A 295 -25.07 20.72 -9.92
CA PRO A 295 -24.03 19.74 -9.64
C PRO A 295 -24.46 18.34 -10.11
N PHE A 296 -23.57 17.65 -10.82
CA PHE A 296 -23.84 16.31 -11.33
C PHE A 296 -24.02 15.32 -10.17
N THR A 297 -25.05 14.49 -10.24
CA THR A 297 -25.29 13.40 -9.30
C THR A 297 -25.67 12.12 -10.05
N SER A 298 -25.44 10.96 -9.45
CA SER A 298 -25.84 9.67 -10.03
C SER A 298 -26.32 8.70 -8.97
N LYS A 299 -27.30 7.86 -9.31
CA LYS A 299 -27.85 6.81 -8.44
C LYS A 299 -26.90 5.63 -8.20
N THR A 300 -25.78 5.60 -8.90
CA THR A 300 -24.78 4.52 -8.81
C THR A 300 -23.37 5.07 -8.56
N MET A 301 -23.28 6.32 -8.13
CA MET A 301 -22.04 6.98 -7.77
C MET A 301 -22.06 7.31 -6.28
N GLY A 302 -21.06 6.83 -5.56
CA GLY A 302 -20.86 7.09 -4.13
C GLY A 302 -19.41 7.45 -3.85
N LEU A 303 -18.94 7.12 -2.65
CA LEU A 303 -17.60 7.47 -2.20
C LEU A 303 -17.10 6.52 -1.13
N ARG A 304 -15.78 6.57 -0.98
CA ARG A 304 -15.02 6.03 0.14
C ARG A 304 -14.10 7.13 0.63
N LEU A 305 -13.75 7.10 1.91
CA LEU A 305 -12.81 8.06 2.48
C LEU A 305 -11.44 7.43 2.73
N VAL A 306 -10.40 8.24 2.62
CA VAL A 306 -9.08 7.95 3.16
C VAL A 306 -8.75 8.91 4.28
N LEU A 307 -8.04 8.42 5.30
CA LEU A 307 -7.50 9.21 6.40
C LEU A 307 -5.99 9.31 6.22
N VAL A 308 -5.50 10.54 6.16
CA VAL A 308 -4.10 10.88 5.85
C VAL A 308 -3.57 11.97 6.76
N SER A 309 -2.27 12.25 6.67
CA SER A 309 -1.60 13.36 7.38
C SER A 309 -1.12 14.46 6.42
N GLN A 310 -0.70 15.59 6.98
CA GLN A 310 -0.03 16.65 6.22
C GLN A 310 1.42 16.23 5.91
N ALA A 311 1.94 16.59 4.74
CA ALA A 311 3.33 16.29 4.37
C ALA A 311 4.36 17.11 5.17
N ILE A 312 4.03 18.37 5.49
CA ILE A 312 4.87 19.28 6.29
C ILE A 312 4.17 19.56 7.61
N THR A 313 4.62 18.89 8.67
CA THR A 313 3.96 18.84 9.99
C THR A 313 4.61 19.72 11.05
N SER A 314 5.92 19.97 10.92
CA SER A 314 6.74 20.66 11.93
C SER A 314 8.03 21.24 11.33
N THR A 315 8.71 22.11 12.07
CA THR A 315 10.04 22.62 11.70
C THR A 315 11.09 21.52 11.61
N ASP A 316 10.99 20.49 12.47
CA ASP A 316 11.92 19.36 12.42
C ASP A 316 11.64 18.46 11.22
N ARG A 317 10.37 18.34 10.80
CA ARG A 317 10.00 17.71 9.52
C ARG A 317 10.61 18.47 8.34
N VAL A 318 10.58 19.81 8.34
CA VAL A 318 11.22 20.61 7.29
C VAL A 318 12.73 20.35 7.24
N LYS A 319 13.44 20.38 8.38
CA LYS A 319 14.88 20.05 8.41
C LYS A 319 15.17 18.64 7.89
N LEU A 320 14.30 17.68 8.21
CA LEU A 320 14.42 16.31 7.71
C LEU A 320 14.18 16.25 6.19
N LEU A 321 13.18 16.96 5.66
CA LEU A 321 12.92 17.07 4.23
C LEU A 321 14.09 17.73 3.50
N GLU A 322 14.62 18.85 4.01
CA GLU A 322 15.80 19.54 3.47
C GLU A 322 17.03 18.63 3.46
N LYS A 323 17.25 17.88 4.54
CA LYS A 323 18.33 16.90 4.62
C LYS A 323 18.16 15.80 3.57
N ASN A 324 16.99 15.16 3.48
CA ASN A 324 16.73 14.13 2.48
C ASN A 324 16.88 14.68 1.06
N TRP A 325 16.25 15.84 0.78
CA TRP A 325 16.36 16.56 -0.48
C TRP A 325 17.81 16.83 -0.85
N SER A 326 18.65 17.30 0.08
CA SER A 326 20.06 17.58 -0.18
C SER A 326 20.90 16.34 -0.56
N THR A 327 20.38 15.14 -0.28
CA THR A 327 21.03 13.87 -0.60
C THR A 327 20.41 13.14 -1.79
N LEU A 328 19.26 13.60 -2.30
CA LEU A 328 18.63 12.99 -3.48
C LEU A 328 19.49 13.23 -4.73
N GLY A 329 19.74 12.14 -5.47
CA GLY A 329 20.62 12.16 -6.63
C GLY A 329 22.11 12.23 -6.30
N ASP A 330 22.51 12.05 -5.03
CA ASP A 330 23.92 11.94 -4.63
C ASP A 330 24.58 10.75 -5.33
N ASP A 331 25.83 10.87 -5.76
CA ASP A 331 26.59 9.85 -6.51
C ASP A 331 27.05 8.64 -5.64
N LYS A 332 26.38 8.37 -4.52
CA LYS A 332 26.74 7.28 -3.59
C LYS A 332 26.46 5.93 -4.23
N THR A 333 27.35 5.50 -5.11
CA THR A 333 27.43 4.11 -5.53
C THR A 333 27.70 3.28 -4.27
N GLY A 334 26.87 2.28 -4.00
CA GLY A 334 27.01 1.37 -2.85
C GLY A 334 28.29 0.52 -2.81
N ALA A 335 29.31 0.88 -3.59
CA ALA A 335 30.65 0.34 -3.52
C ALA A 335 31.46 1.15 -2.50
N GLU A 336 32.19 0.45 -1.65
CA GLU A 336 32.91 0.97 -0.49
C GLU A 336 33.72 2.23 -0.80
N SER A 337 33.51 3.26 0.02
CA SER A 337 34.28 4.49 0.11
C SER A 337 35.67 4.25 0.70
N SER A 338 36.45 3.35 0.11
CA SER A 338 37.82 3.09 0.51
C SER A 338 38.75 3.02 -0.71
N LYS A 339 38.91 4.18 -1.37
CA LYS A 339 40.18 4.77 -1.85
C LYS A 339 39.87 5.77 -2.96
N SER A 340 40.39 7.00 -2.78
CA SER A 340 40.19 8.20 -3.60
C SER A 340 38.90 8.95 -3.32
N GLY A 341 39.02 10.26 -3.10
CA GLY A 341 37.91 11.16 -2.76
C GLY A 341 36.84 11.17 -3.84
N SER A 342 35.78 10.38 -3.64
CA SER A 342 34.54 10.50 -4.39
C SER A 342 33.88 11.82 -4.00
N ASN A 343 34.33 12.89 -4.66
CA ASN A 343 33.56 14.12 -4.75
C ASN A 343 32.32 13.79 -5.57
N ASP A 344 31.20 13.60 -4.89
CA ASP A 344 29.87 13.57 -5.48
C ASP A 344 29.78 14.61 -6.61
N THR A 345 29.57 14.14 -7.83
CA THR A 345 29.71 14.99 -9.04
C THR A 345 28.68 16.11 -9.02
N ALA A 346 27.46 15.83 -8.56
CA ALA A 346 26.42 16.84 -8.42
C ALA A 346 26.80 17.90 -7.38
N LYS A 347 27.34 17.49 -6.22
CA LYS A 347 27.81 18.45 -5.21
C LYS A 347 29.02 19.25 -5.68
N ALA A 348 29.89 18.67 -6.47
CA ALA A 348 31.00 19.39 -7.09
C ALA A 348 30.49 20.48 -8.04
N LEU A 349 29.49 20.17 -8.87
CA LEU A 349 28.83 21.16 -9.74
C LEU A 349 28.16 22.28 -8.94
N GLY A 350 27.45 21.95 -7.86
CA GLY A 350 26.83 22.96 -6.98
C GLY A 350 27.85 23.86 -6.28
N SER A 351 28.99 23.30 -5.88
CA SER A 351 30.11 24.05 -5.31
C SER A 351 30.74 24.99 -6.33
N LEU A 352 30.96 24.51 -7.57
CA LEU A 352 31.44 25.34 -8.69
C LEU A 352 30.47 26.48 -9.00
N ALA A 353 29.18 26.18 -9.13
CA ALA A 353 28.14 27.18 -9.40
C ALA A 353 28.08 28.28 -8.33
N SER A 354 28.39 27.95 -7.09
CA SER A 354 28.37 28.90 -5.98
C SER A 354 29.51 29.93 -6.05
N GLY A 355 30.66 29.55 -6.60
CA GLY A 355 31.84 30.42 -6.79
C GLY A 355 31.87 31.22 -8.09
N VAL A 356 30.90 31.03 -8.98
CA VAL A 356 30.82 31.75 -10.26
C VAL A 356 30.06 33.08 -10.08
N GLU A 357 30.69 34.19 -10.50
CA GLU A 357 30.08 35.52 -10.56
C GLU A 357 29.18 35.72 -11.79
N ASP A 358 29.55 35.10 -12.92
CA ASP A 358 28.76 35.15 -14.15
C ASP A 358 27.39 34.47 -13.97
N GLY A 359 26.32 35.27 -14.05
CA GLY A 359 24.96 34.79 -13.79
C GLY A 359 24.47 33.73 -14.76
N GLU A 360 24.90 33.77 -16.03
CA GLU A 360 24.48 32.81 -17.05
C GLU A 360 25.19 31.46 -16.85
N LEU A 361 26.50 31.47 -16.61
CA LEU A 361 27.28 30.28 -16.31
C LEU A 361 26.82 29.64 -15.00
N LYS A 362 26.54 30.45 -13.97
CA LYS A 362 25.96 29.97 -12.71
C LYS A 362 24.64 29.26 -12.92
N LYS A 363 23.76 29.81 -13.77
CA LYS A 363 22.49 29.16 -14.13
C LYS A 363 22.73 27.84 -14.86
N LYS A 364 23.59 27.81 -15.88
CA LYS A 364 23.92 26.58 -16.63
C LYS A 364 24.48 25.48 -15.74
N LEU A 365 25.37 25.80 -14.80
CA LEU A 365 25.93 24.83 -13.86
C LEU A 365 24.87 24.27 -12.90
N LYS A 366 23.94 25.11 -12.42
CA LYS A 366 22.81 24.65 -11.59
C LYS A 366 21.82 23.79 -12.38
N ASP A 367 21.55 24.14 -13.64
CA ASP A 367 20.68 23.33 -14.50
C ASP A 367 21.32 21.95 -14.75
N LEU A 368 22.63 21.90 -14.97
CA LEU A 368 23.38 20.65 -15.12
C LEU A 368 23.40 19.82 -13.82
N GLU A 369 23.63 20.46 -12.66
CA GLU A 369 23.52 19.80 -11.35
C GLU A 369 22.15 19.15 -11.18
N ASN A 370 21.06 19.89 -11.44
CA ASN A 370 19.70 19.36 -11.29
C ASN A 370 19.42 18.20 -12.24
N GLN A 371 19.87 18.27 -13.49
CA GLN A 371 19.74 17.18 -14.46
C GLN A 371 20.50 15.93 -14.02
N LEU A 372 21.74 16.10 -13.54
CA LEU A 372 22.55 14.99 -13.05
C LEU A 372 21.91 14.34 -11.82
N ARG A 373 21.43 15.14 -10.87
CA ARG A 373 20.73 14.63 -9.68
C ARG A 373 19.46 13.85 -10.03
N ALA A 374 18.67 14.35 -10.99
CA ALA A 374 17.48 13.64 -11.47
C ALA A 374 17.84 12.30 -12.14
N SER A 375 18.88 12.29 -12.99
CA SER A 375 19.38 11.06 -13.63
C SER A 375 19.90 10.05 -12.60
N ASN A 376 20.68 10.50 -11.63
CA ASN A 376 21.21 9.67 -10.55
C ASN A 376 20.10 9.09 -9.69
N GLN A 377 19.08 9.90 -9.38
CA GLN A 377 17.91 9.45 -8.62
C GLN A 377 17.15 8.34 -9.36
N GLN A 378 16.86 8.52 -10.65
CA GLN A 378 16.22 7.50 -11.47
C GLN A 378 17.04 6.19 -11.49
N GLN A 379 18.36 6.29 -11.68
CA GLN A 379 19.24 5.14 -11.67
C GLN A 379 19.24 4.40 -10.32
N GLN A 380 19.17 5.14 -9.20
CA GLN A 380 19.08 4.55 -7.86
C GLN A 380 17.78 3.78 -7.65
N GLU A 381 16.65 4.32 -8.13
CA GLU A 381 15.35 3.65 -8.05
C GLU A 381 15.32 2.35 -8.86
N GLU A 382 15.82 2.37 -10.10
CA GLU A 382 15.95 1.19 -10.96
C GLU A 382 16.89 0.16 -10.32
N ARG A 383 18.01 0.61 -9.73
CA ARG A 383 18.95 -0.25 -9.02
C ARG A 383 18.30 -0.88 -7.78
N ALA A 384 17.52 -0.14 -7.00
CA ALA A 384 16.80 -0.66 -5.84
C ALA A 384 15.80 -1.76 -6.24
N GLN A 385 15.04 -1.56 -7.32
CA GLN A 385 14.16 -2.59 -7.87
C GLN A 385 14.94 -3.84 -8.30
N SER A 386 16.07 -3.65 -8.98
CA SER A 386 16.95 -4.74 -9.43
C SER A 386 17.52 -5.54 -8.25
N ILE A 387 17.93 -4.86 -7.17
CA ILE A 387 18.37 -5.52 -5.93
C ILE A 387 17.23 -6.35 -5.33
N ARG A 388 16.01 -5.81 -5.22
CA ARG A 388 14.86 -6.58 -4.69
C ARG A 388 14.57 -7.82 -5.52
N ALA A 389 14.67 -7.73 -6.85
CA ALA A 389 14.53 -8.89 -7.73
C ALA A 389 15.65 -9.93 -7.52
N SER A 390 16.90 -9.48 -7.35
CA SER A 390 18.05 -10.34 -7.02
C SER A 390 17.86 -11.04 -5.66
N LEU A 391 17.44 -10.31 -4.62
CA LEU A 391 17.15 -10.87 -3.30
C LEU A 391 16.02 -11.91 -3.35
N ASN A 392 14.98 -11.67 -4.15
CA ASN A 392 13.91 -12.63 -4.37
C ASN A 392 14.44 -13.92 -5.01
N LEU A 393 15.23 -13.80 -6.08
CA LEU A 393 15.85 -14.95 -6.74
C LEU A 393 16.78 -15.73 -5.79
N GLY A 394 17.66 -15.04 -5.06
CA GLY A 394 18.58 -15.66 -4.11
C GLY A 394 17.84 -16.39 -2.98
N SER A 395 16.77 -15.78 -2.45
CA SER A 395 15.92 -16.41 -1.45
C SER A 395 15.24 -17.67 -1.98
N PHE A 396 14.72 -17.63 -3.21
CA PHE A 396 14.10 -18.78 -3.87
C PHE A 396 15.10 -19.90 -4.17
N LEU A 397 16.29 -19.57 -4.68
CA LEU A 397 17.33 -20.57 -4.90
C LEU A 397 17.77 -21.23 -3.58
N CYS A 398 17.77 -20.49 -2.47
CA CYS A 398 18.05 -21.05 -1.15
C CYS A 398 16.97 -22.06 -0.70
N THR A 399 15.69 -21.91 -1.11
CA THR A 399 14.67 -22.95 -0.87
C THR A 399 15.02 -24.22 -1.64
N LYS A 400 15.42 -24.08 -2.91
CA LYS A 400 15.83 -25.22 -3.74
C LYS A 400 17.06 -25.93 -3.20
N LEU A 401 18.06 -25.19 -2.73
CA LEU A 401 19.24 -25.76 -2.08
C LEU A 401 18.89 -26.56 -0.83
N GLN A 402 17.92 -26.08 -0.05
CA GLN A 402 17.42 -26.83 1.09
C GLN A 402 16.75 -28.14 0.66
N ASP A 403 15.79 -28.07 -0.26
CA ASP A 403 15.00 -29.22 -0.69
C ASP A 403 15.91 -30.31 -1.27
N ASP A 404 16.73 -29.94 -2.25
CA ASP A 404 17.63 -30.87 -2.94
C ASP A 404 18.76 -31.34 -2.02
N GLY A 405 19.27 -30.46 -1.15
CA GLY A 405 20.30 -30.79 -0.16
C GLY A 405 19.82 -31.81 0.87
N ARG A 406 18.60 -31.65 1.41
CA ARG A 406 17.99 -32.61 2.33
C ARG A 406 17.63 -33.92 1.63
N PHE A 407 17.17 -33.85 0.38
CA PHE A 407 16.89 -35.04 -0.40
C PHE A 407 18.16 -35.85 -0.67
N LEU A 408 19.29 -35.18 -0.97
CA LEU A 408 20.58 -35.84 -1.11
C LEU A 408 21.03 -36.50 0.19
N ASP A 409 20.91 -35.81 1.34
CA ASP A 409 21.23 -36.38 2.65
C ASP A 409 20.41 -37.66 2.92
N PHE A 410 19.12 -37.65 2.57
CA PHE A 410 18.24 -38.81 2.69
C PHE A 410 18.69 -39.98 1.79
N LEU A 411 19.05 -39.70 0.53
CA LEU A 411 19.56 -40.73 -0.38
C LEU A 411 20.88 -41.32 0.12
N ASN A 412 21.79 -40.45 0.60
CA ASN A 412 23.07 -40.87 1.15
C ASN A 412 22.89 -41.73 2.40
N HIS A 413 22.03 -41.33 3.33
CA HIS A 413 21.71 -42.10 4.52
C HIS A 413 21.14 -43.49 4.18
N ASN A 414 20.21 -43.57 3.23
CA ASN A 414 19.66 -44.85 2.78
C ASN A 414 20.69 -45.73 2.08
N TYR A 415 21.60 -45.14 1.30
CA TYR A 415 22.69 -45.88 0.68
C TYR A 415 23.63 -46.46 1.73
N GLU A 416 24.06 -45.65 2.71
CA GLU A 416 24.89 -46.11 3.83
C GLU A 416 24.20 -47.22 4.64
N LEU A 417 22.91 -47.10 4.93
CA LEU A 417 22.18 -48.12 5.70
C LEU A 417 22.00 -49.45 4.96
N LEU A 418 21.76 -49.41 3.65
CA LEU A 418 21.32 -50.59 2.90
C LEU A 418 22.43 -51.24 2.09
N CYS A 419 23.54 -50.53 1.82
CA CYS A 419 24.55 -50.94 0.85
C CYS A 419 25.99 -50.91 1.37
N LYS A 420 26.28 -50.32 2.53
CA LYS A 420 27.66 -50.20 3.05
C LYS A 420 28.36 -51.54 3.27
N ASP A 421 27.62 -52.54 3.77
CA ASP A 421 28.15 -53.87 4.09
C ASP A 421 27.83 -54.92 3.01
N LYS A 422 27.35 -54.48 1.83
CA LYS A 422 26.94 -55.37 0.74
C LYS A 422 28.00 -55.46 -0.36
N ASP A 423 28.02 -56.59 -1.06
CA ASP A 423 28.88 -56.78 -2.23
C ASP A 423 28.52 -55.79 -3.35
N SER A 424 29.56 -55.32 -4.02
CA SER A 424 29.54 -54.44 -5.19
C SER A 424 28.70 -54.97 -6.37
N SER A 425 28.33 -56.25 -6.38
CA SER A 425 27.47 -56.87 -7.38
C SER A 425 25.95 -56.78 -7.08
N ASP A 426 25.52 -56.20 -5.95
CA ASP A 426 24.09 -56.01 -5.64
C ASP A 426 23.47 -54.95 -6.58
N ALA A 427 22.57 -55.40 -7.46
CA ALA A 427 21.93 -54.56 -8.47
C ALA A 427 21.14 -53.38 -7.87
N ASN A 428 20.54 -53.54 -6.68
CA ASN A 428 19.82 -52.45 -6.02
C ASN A 428 20.79 -51.41 -5.47
N CYS A 429 21.96 -51.82 -4.99
CA CYS A 429 23.00 -50.90 -4.54
C CYS A 429 23.63 -50.13 -5.71
N ALA A 430 23.81 -50.77 -6.87
CA ALA A 430 24.22 -50.07 -8.09
C ALA A 430 23.20 -48.99 -8.51
N ILE A 431 21.91 -49.31 -8.50
CA ILE A 431 20.84 -48.33 -8.82
C ILE A 431 20.84 -47.16 -7.82
N ARG A 432 20.93 -47.45 -6.52
CA ARG A 432 20.98 -46.41 -5.48
C ARG A 432 22.20 -45.51 -5.61
N LYS A 433 23.37 -46.08 -5.91
CA LYS A 433 24.62 -45.34 -6.16
C LYS A 433 24.49 -44.41 -7.36
N ASN A 434 23.93 -44.91 -8.47
CA ASN A 434 23.70 -44.09 -9.67
C ASN A 434 22.74 -42.92 -9.36
N LYS A 435 21.62 -43.19 -8.67
CA LYS A 435 20.68 -42.14 -8.27
C LYS A 435 21.31 -41.12 -7.32
N LEU A 436 22.16 -41.55 -6.38
CA LEU A 436 22.90 -40.66 -5.49
C LEU A 436 23.87 -39.77 -6.29
N ALA A 437 24.60 -40.33 -7.26
CA ALA A 437 25.50 -39.57 -8.13
C ALA A 437 24.73 -38.53 -8.96
N GLU A 438 23.62 -38.93 -9.60
CA GLU A 438 22.77 -38.01 -10.37
C GLU A 438 22.25 -36.85 -9.52
N GLN A 439 21.79 -37.11 -8.29
CA GLN A 439 21.35 -36.03 -7.40
C GLN A 439 22.51 -35.15 -6.90
N THR A 440 23.69 -35.74 -6.69
CA THR A 440 24.90 -34.99 -6.31
C THR A 440 25.26 -34.00 -7.42
N ASP A 441 25.28 -34.44 -8.67
CA ASP A 441 25.60 -33.58 -9.82
C ASP A 441 24.58 -32.45 -9.98
N ARG A 442 23.29 -32.75 -9.84
CA ARG A 442 22.22 -31.74 -9.88
C ARG A 442 22.36 -30.69 -8.78
N LEU A 443 22.61 -31.12 -7.54
CA LEU A 443 22.80 -30.21 -6.42
C LEU A 443 24.06 -29.37 -6.61
N GLN A 444 25.14 -29.93 -7.16
CA GLN A 444 26.35 -29.19 -7.47
C GLN A 444 26.10 -28.10 -8.52
N GLN A 445 25.34 -28.40 -9.58
CA GLN A 445 24.94 -27.40 -10.59
C GLN A 445 24.11 -26.28 -9.97
N LEU A 446 23.10 -26.63 -9.16
CA LEU A 446 22.26 -25.64 -8.47
C LEU A 446 23.07 -24.78 -7.49
N THR A 447 23.98 -25.39 -6.73
CA THR A 447 24.84 -24.68 -5.77
C THR A 447 25.79 -23.73 -6.51
N SER A 448 26.30 -24.13 -7.67
CA SER A 448 27.15 -23.28 -8.52
C SER A 448 26.36 -22.10 -9.08
N TYR A 449 25.10 -22.32 -9.51
CA TYR A 449 24.23 -21.24 -9.98
C TYR A 449 23.88 -20.25 -8.85
N TYR A 450 23.52 -20.75 -7.67
CA TYR A 450 23.29 -19.92 -6.49
C TYR A 450 24.54 -19.10 -6.13
N ALA A 451 25.72 -19.73 -6.11
CA ALA A 451 26.99 -19.08 -5.83
C ALA A 451 27.29 -17.95 -6.82
N SER A 452 27.11 -18.19 -8.13
CA SER A 452 27.25 -17.16 -9.16
C SER A 452 26.31 -16.00 -8.89
N SER A 453 25.01 -16.27 -8.67
CA SER A 453 24.02 -15.21 -8.43
C SER A 453 24.33 -14.35 -7.20
N LEU A 454 24.87 -14.94 -6.14
CA LEU A 454 25.28 -14.27 -4.91
C LEU A 454 26.54 -13.41 -5.11
N VAL A 455 27.52 -13.92 -5.85
CA VAL A 455 28.74 -13.19 -6.25
C VAL A 455 28.39 -12.03 -7.16
N ASP A 456 27.53 -12.24 -8.16
CA ASP A 456 27.03 -11.22 -9.08
C ASP A 456 26.32 -10.11 -8.31
N SER A 457 25.40 -10.47 -7.41
CA SER A 457 24.69 -9.52 -6.55
C SER A 457 25.64 -8.71 -5.66
N GLY A 458 26.60 -9.38 -5.02
CA GLY A 458 27.60 -8.71 -4.18
C GLY A 458 28.49 -7.74 -4.97
N THR A 459 28.87 -8.13 -6.18
CA THR A 459 29.75 -7.34 -7.06
C THR A 459 29.01 -6.14 -7.67
N LEU A 460 27.77 -6.33 -8.13
CA LEU A 460 26.97 -5.28 -8.76
C LEU A 460 26.45 -4.24 -7.77
N TYR A 461 26.07 -4.67 -6.56
CA TYR A 461 25.31 -3.82 -5.64
C TYR A 461 26.08 -3.38 -4.40
N GLY A 462 27.07 -4.17 -3.97
CA GLY A 462 27.84 -3.92 -2.76
C GLY A 462 27.02 -3.97 -1.47
N GLN A 463 27.70 -3.88 -0.32
CA GLN A 463 27.07 -4.08 0.99
C GLN A 463 26.02 -3.00 1.32
N ALA A 464 26.32 -1.73 1.00
CA ALA A 464 25.45 -0.62 1.34
C ALA A 464 24.12 -0.68 0.57
N GLY A 465 24.18 -0.98 -0.74
CA GLY A 465 22.99 -1.13 -1.58
C GLY A 465 22.11 -2.30 -1.13
N LEU A 466 22.72 -3.47 -0.91
CA LEU A 466 21.97 -4.67 -0.50
C LEU A 466 21.30 -4.51 0.88
N LYS A 467 22.02 -3.95 1.86
CA LYS A 467 21.53 -3.85 3.24
C LYS A 467 20.25 -3.00 3.36
N GLY A 468 20.11 -1.94 2.56
CA GLY A 468 18.91 -1.12 2.52
C GLY A 468 17.70 -1.93 2.08
N GLU A 469 17.82 -2.57 0.92
CA GLU A 469 16.75 -3.29 0.24
C GLU A 469 16.34 -4.60 0.92
N VAL A 470 17.24 -5.25 1.67
CA VAL A 470 16.87 -6.42 2.49
C VAL A 470 15.76 -6.07 3.49
N ASN A 471 15.78 -4.88 4.09
CA ASN A 471 14.74 -4.48 5.05
C ASN A 471 13.40 -4.24 4.35
N VAL A 472 13.42 -3.52 3.24
CA VAL A 472 12.22 -3.23 2.43
C VAL A 472 11.61 -4.53 1.93
N PHE A 473 12.43 -5.40 1.33
CA PHE A 473 11.97 -6.68 0.80
C PHE A 473 11.46 -7.61 1.91
N ASN A 474 12.12 -7.66 3.07
CA ASN A 474 11.63 -8.42 4.23
C ASN A 474 10.24 -7.94 4.68
N GLN A 475 9.97 -6.63 4.68
CA GLN A 475 8.63 -6.11 5.00
C GLN A 475 7.60 -6.48 3.92
N MET A 476 7.95 -6.40 2.63
CA MET A 476 7.09 -6.87 1.55
C MET A 476 6.71 -8.35 1.71
N LEU A 477 7.66 -9.21 2.12
CA LEU A 477 7.38 -10.62 2.40
C LEU A 477 6.47 -10.84 3.62
N MET A 478 6.53 -9.95 4.63
CA MET A 478 5.64 -10.02 5.79
C MET A 478 4.22 -9.57 5.48
N LEU A 479 4.07 -8.58 4.59
CA LEU A 479 2.77 -8.07 4.14
C LEU A 479 2.00 -9.13 3.35
N ASN A 480 2.68 -9.83 2.45
CA ASN A 480 2.07 -10.88 1.65
C ASN A 480 2.17 -12.24 2.36
N LYS A 481 1.07 -12.69 2.96
CA LYS A 481 0.99 -13.98 3.68
C LYS A 481 1.46 -15.17 2.83
N ARG A 482 1.24 -15.16 1.50
CA ARG A 482 1.67 -16.24 0.58
C ARG A 482 3.19 -16.28 0.42
N LEU A 483 3.87 -15.16 0.61
CA LEU A 483 5.33 -15.05 0.49
C LEU A 483 6.05 -15.13 1.85
N SER A 484 5.32 -15.15 2.96
CA SER A 484 5.88 -15.19 4.31
C SER A 484 6.83 -16.38 4.55
N GLY A 485 6.59 -17.51 3.87
CA GLY A 485 7.46 -18.70 3.91
C GLY A 485 8.86 -18.47 3.33
N LEU A 486 9.05 -17.43 2.50
CA LEU A 486 10.34 -17.07 1.93
C LEU A 486 11.22 -16.26 2.89
N LYS A 487 10.64 -15.63 3.91
CA LYS A 487 11.35 -14.79 4.89
C LYS A 487 12.58 -15.45 5.53
N PRO A 488 12.51 -16.69 6.07
CA PRO A 488 13.69 -17.30 6.68
C PRO A 488 14.78 -17.62 5.64
N PHE A 489 14.41 -17.83 4.37
CA PHE A 489 15.37 -18.02 3.28
C PHE A 489 16.01 -16.71 2.83
N LEU A 490 15.29 -15.59 2.86
CA LEU A 490 15.90 -14.27 2.70
C LEU A 490 16.96 -14.01 3.79
N ALA A 491 16.69 -14.38 5.03
CA ALA A 491 17.66 -14.24 6.12
C ALA A 491 18.90 -15.11 5.91
N ALA A 492 18.72 -16.37 5.51
CA ALA A 492 19.82 -17.29 5.17
C ALA A 492 20.64 -16.81 3.95
N HIS A 493 19.95 -16.37 2.90
CA HIS A 493 20.59 -15.80 1.72
C HIS A 493 21.39 -14.56 2.08
N TRP A 494 20.82 -13.65 2.87
CA TRP A 494 21.53 -12.45 3.34
C TRP A 494 22.74 -12.79 4.21
N GLN A 495 22.65 -13.79 5.09
CA GLN A 495 23.81 -14.27 5.86
C GLN A 495 24.93 -14.76 4.94
N ASN A 496 24.61 -15.54 3.91
CA ASN A 496 25.58 -16.00 2.92
C ASN A 496 26.19 -14.81 2.14
N GLN A 497 25.36 -13.85 1.72
CA GLN A 497 25.79 -12.64 1.04
C GLN A 497 26.75 -11.80 1.90
N GLN A 498 26.47 -11.66 3.20
CA GLN A 498 27.33 -10.95 4.15
C GLN A 498 28.68 -11.64 4.32
N LYS A 499 28.72 -12.97 4.39
CA LYS A 499 29.98 -13.73 4.44
C LYS A 499 30.85 -13.45 3.21
N TYR A 500 30.26 -13.45 2.02
CA TYR A 500 30.96 -13.13 0.78
C TYR A 500 31.46 -11.67 0.78
N LEU A 501 30.59 -10.71 1.11
CA LEU A 501 30.95 -9.28 1.13
C LEU A 501 32.09 -8.98 2.11
N ALA A 502 32.22 -9.73 3.21
CA ALA A 502 33.24 -9.50 4.22
C ALA A 502 34.66 -9.91 3.79
N ASN A 503 34.81 -10.91 2.91
CA ASN A 503 36.14 -11.47 2.60
C ASN A 503 36.35 -11.90 1.14
N GLY A 504 35.35 -11.78 0.27
CA GLY A 504 35.38 -12.13 -1.15
C GLY A 504 35.51 -13.63 -1.44
N LYS A 505 35.40 -14.52 -0.44
CA LYS A 505 35.61 -15.96 -0.62
C LYS A 505 34.33 -16.67 -1.01
N ILE A 506 34.44 -17.59 -1.96
CA ILE A 506 33.37 -18.49 -2.37
C ILE A 506 33.37 -19.70 -1.43
N ASP A 507 32.25 -19.91 -0.71
CA ASP A 507 32.06 -21.00 0.24
C ASP A 507 30.75 -21.75 -0.07
N THR A 508 30.73 -22.48 -1.18
CA THR A 508 29.53 -23.17 -1.67
C THR A 508 28.97 -24.18 -0.68
N ALA A 509 29.84 -24.91 0.02
CA ALA A 509 29.44 -25.89 1.03
C ALA A 509 28.80 -25.19 2.25
N GLY A 510 29.44 -24.16 2.79
CA GLY A 510 28.88 -23.40 3.91
C GLY A 510 27.59 -22.68 3.55
N TRP A 511 27.45 -22.21 2.30
CA TRP A 511 26.21 -21.57 1.83
C TRP A 511 25.05 -22.55 1.68
N LEU A 512 25.32 -23.74 1.13
CA LEU A 512 24.36 -24.85 1.08
C LEU A 512 23.91 -25.22 2.49
N ASP A 513 24.84 -25.37 3.43
CA ASP A 513 24.51 -25.71 4.82
C ASP A 513 23.65 -24.64 5.51
N THR A 514 23.94 -23.35 5.30
CA THR A 514 23.09 -22.26 5.81
C THR A 514 21.64 -22.42 5.31
N CYS A 515 21.45 -22.72 4.01
CA CYS A 515 20.12 -22.91 3.42
C CYS A 515 19.43 -24.18 3.95
N LYS A 516 20.16 -25.30 4.08
CA LYS A 516 19.64 -26.56 4.62
C LYS A 516 19.17 -26.44 6.08
N GLN A 517 19.80 -25.58 6.88
CA GLN A 517 19.48 -25.36 8.29
C GLN A 517 18.23 -24.48 8.51
N VAL A 518 17.71 -23.82 7.48
CA VAL A 518 16.47 -23.05 7.58
C VAL A 518 15.33 -23.97 8.04
N LYS A 519 14.74 -23.71 9.20
CA LYS A 519 13.57 -24.47 9.65
C LYS A 519 12.35 -23.99 8.87
N ASN A 520 11.58 -24.91 8.30
CA ASN A 520 10.27 -24.56 7.75
C ASN A 520 9.42 -24.09 8.92
N GLY A 521 9.00 -22.83 8.89
CA GLY A 521 7.99 -22.32 9.81
C GLY A 521 6.66 -22.95 9.44
N HIS A 522 6.34 -24.07 10.08
CA HIS A 522 4.98 -24.59 10.16
C HIS A 522 4.35 -24.09 11.46
#